data_AF-A0A2E7MZB2-F1
#
_entry.id   AF-A0A2E7MZB2-F1
#
_cell.length_a   1.000
_cell.length_b   1.000
_cell.length_c   1.000
_cell.angle_alpha   90.00
_cell.angle_beta   90.00
_cell.angle_gamma   90.00
#
_symmetry.space_group_name_H-M   'P 1'
#
loop_
_entity.id
_entity.type
_entity.pdbx_description
1 polymer ?
#
loop_
_entity_poly.entity_id
_entity_poly.type
_entity_poly.pdbx_seq_one_letter_code
_entity_poly.pdbx_strand_id
1 'polypeptide(L)'
;MRKKNYLNNKDILTQIHKSKNTFNSYTDPEYANYDIILPDVEKINIRTIAEAKRNKAKKLSQAEYERRKLAGEKVKQAECEVPYQKITKEELIFRVMTFDHIPDEAGRKKNPKTIADTKEKLNFPPFVHYKFNDNDELQLVGKSHWVGGMENGYFSKSHGKATDHLAMMWMKLVDRYATRGNVRGYTYNDEMKGQAILQLTQIGLQFDESKSQNPFAYYTAAVTNSFVRVINIEKRNQNIRDDILEMNDLNPSYTRQHQGEWEASVKRNEEAGTSVFTDKTSK
;
A
#
# COMPACT_ATOMS: atom_id res chain seq x y z
N MET A 1 -15.05 -2.27 27.88
CA MET A 1 -13.77 -2.21 27.15
C MET A 1 -13.84 -1.14 26.06
N ARG A 2 -12.91 -0.17 26.01
CA ARG A 2 -12.84 0.79 24.90
C ARG A 2 -12.57 0.05 23.59
N LYS A 3 -13.33 0.33 22.52
CA LYS A 3 -13.05 -0.19 21.16
C LYS A 3 -11.61 0.20 20.77
N LYS A 4 -10.70 -0.77 20.68
CA LYS A 4 -9.37 -0.54 20.08
C LYS A 4 -9.57 -0.22 18.60
N ASN A 5 -9.11 0.94 18.15
CA ASN A 5 -9.15 1.32 16.75
C ASN A 5 -7.99 0.66 16.00
N TYR A 6 -8.24 -0.53 15.45
CA TYR A 6 -7.27 -1.34 14.71
C TYR A 6 -6.81 -0.73 13.38
N LEU A 7 -7.41 0.37 12.92
CA LEU A 7 -7.15 0.98 11.61
C LEU A 7 -6.64 2.41 11.77
N ASN A 8 -5.56 2.59 12.51
CA ASN A 8 -4.82 3.85 12.55
C ASN A 8 -3.47 3.69 11.83
N ASN A 9 -2.96 4.81 11.28
CA ASN A 9 -1.74 4.79 10.48
C ASN A 9 -0.52 4.30 11.27
N LYS A 10 -0.40 4.66 12.56
CA LYS A 10 0.74 4.26 13.40
C LYS A 10 0.82 2.73 13.55
N ASP A 11 -0.30 2.08 13.86
CA ASP A 11 -0.35 0.64 14.05
C ASP A 11 -0.14 -0.10 12.73
N ILE A 12 -0.71 0.40 11.64
CA ILE A 12 -0.49 -0.18 10.31
C ILE A 12 0.99 -0.07 9.91
N LEU A 13 1.63 1.09 10.07
CA LEU A 13 3.07 1.26 9.80
C LEU A 13 3.91 0.29 10.63
N THR A 14 3.58 0.14 11.92
CA THR A 14 4.27 -0.81 12.80
C THR A 14 4.15 -2.24 12.29
N GLN A 15 2.97 -2.63 11.82
CA GLN A 15 2.74 -3.99 11.30
C GLN A 15 3.35 -4.21 9.91
N ILE A 16 3.41 -3.18 9.05
CA ILE A 16 4.16 -3.22 7.79
C ILE A 16 5.64 -3.46 8.08
N HIS A 17 6.23 -2.68 8.99
CA HIS A 17 7.64 -2.83 9.39
C HIS A 17 7.93 -4.25 9.90
N LYS A 18 7.12 -4.76 10.83
CA LYS A 18 7.23 -6.14 11.33
C LYS A 18 7.11 -7.17 10.23
N SER A 19 6.16 -6.99 9.31
CA SER A 19 5.95 -7.90 8.18
C SER A 19 7.14 -7.93 7.23
N LYS A 20 7.67 -6.74 6.85
CA LYS A 20 8.87 -6.63 6.01
C LYS A 20 10.08 -7.30 6.68
N ASN A 21 10.25 -7.13 7.99
CA ASN A 21 11.35 -7.73 8.73
C ASN A 21 11.35 -9.26 8.75
N THR A 22 10.21 -9.92 8.47
CA THR A 22 10.21 -11.39 8.30
C THR A 22 10.95 -11.87 7.05
N PHE A 23 11.23 -10.98 6.10
CA PHE A 23 11.98 -11.27 4.87
C PHE A 23 13.45 -10.82 4.96
N ASN A 24 13.87 -10.22 6.08
CA ASN A 24 15.14 -9.51 6.17
C ASN A 24 16.09 -10.25 7.10
N SER A 25 17.39 -10.09 6.84
CA SER A 25 18.44 -10.55 7.74
C SER A 25 19.25 -9.37 8.26
N TYR A 26 19.69 -9.49 9.51
CA TYR A 26 20.46 -8.49 10.23
C TYR A 26 21.58 -9.16 11.01
N THR A 27 22.71 -8.48 11.19
CA THR A 27 23.80 -8.98 12.05
C THR A 27 23.43 -8.95 13.53
N ASP A 28 22.53 -8.04 13.92
CA ASP A 28 21.93 -7.96 15.25
C ASP A 28 20.42 -7.63 15.12
N PRO A 29 19.54 -8.24 15.93
CA PRO A 29 18.11 -7.90 15.97
C PRO A 29 17.80 -6.41 16.11
N GLU A 30 18.62 -5.63 16.83
CA GLU A 30 18.37 -4.20 17.03
C GLU A 30 18.44 -3.40 15.72
N TYR A 31 19.30 -3.84 14.80
CA TYR A 31 19.50 -3.21 13.49
C TYR A 31 18.30 -3.36 12.57
N ALA A 32 17.28 -4.14 12.95
CA ALA A 32 16.03 -4.20 12.23
C ALA A 32 15.29 -2.84 12.23
N ASN A 33 15.54 -1.98 13.22
CA ASN A 33 14.95 -0.66 13.31
C ASN A 33 15.86 0.40 12.68
N TYR A 34 15.32 1.17 11.74
CA TYR A 34 16.03 2.25 11.06
C TYR A 34 15.68 3.61 11.67
N ASP A 35 16.56 4.59 11.57
CA ASP A 35 16.34 5.97 12.05
C ASP A 35 15.98 6.94 10.94
N ILE A 36 16.47 6.67 9.73
CA ILE A 36 16.20 7.45 8.52
C ILE A 36 16.23 6.54 7.30
N ILE A 37 15.45 6.90 6.27
CA ILE A 37 15.47 6.25 4.97
C ILE A 37 16.12 7.20 3.97
N LEU A 38 17.09 6.71 3.21
CA LEU A 38 17.84 7.48 2.23
C LEU A 38 17.82 6.77 0.86
N PRO A 39 17.87 7.52 -0.25
CA PRO A 39 17.86 6.94 -1.59
C PRO A 39 19.20 6.32 -1.98
N ASP A 40 20.30 6.77 -1.39
CA ASP A 40 21.66 6.33 -1.70
C ASP A 40 22.57 6.48 -0.47
N VAL A 41 23.76 5.86 -0.51
CA VAL A 41 24.78 5.92 0.54
C VAL A 41 25.40 7.32 0.63
N GLU A 42 25.52 8.03 -0.49
CA GLU A 42 26.10 9.39 -0.56
C GLU A 42 25.26 10.44 0.18
N LYS A 43 23.96 10.17 0.40
CA LYS A 43 23.09 11.00 1.23
C LYS A 43 23.37 10.85 2.71
N ILE A 44 24.23 9.93 3.14
CA ILE A 44 24.70 9.86 4.53
C ILE A 44 25.74 10.97 4.73
N ASN A 45 25.30 12.10 5.29
CA ASN A 45 26.10 13.29 5.51
C ASN A 45 25.72 13.95 6.84
N ILE A 46 26.41 15.03 7.21
CA ILE A 46 26.23 15.72 8.50
C ILE A 46 24.77 16.10 8.76
N ARG A 47 24.01 16.49 7.72
CA ARG A 47 22.60 16.90 7.86
C ARG A 47 21.70 15.70 8.14
N THR A 48 21.85 14.62 7.38
CA THR A 48 21.02 13.41 7.54
C THR A 48 21.38 12.64 8.80
N ILE A 49 22.63 12.72 9.28
CA ILE A 49 23.05 12.23 10.60
C ILE A 49 22.32 13.00 11.70
N ALA A 50 22.29 14.34 11.64
CA ALA A 50 21.58 15.15 12.63
C ALA A 50 20.06 14.86 12.63
N GLU A 51 19.47 14.65 11.45
CA GLU A 51 18.07 14.26 11.32
C GLU A 51 17.82 12.86 11.91
N ALA A 52 18.67 11.88 11.62
CA ALA A 52 18.58 10.54 12.18
C ALA A 52 18.66 10.57 13.72
N LYS A 53 19.55 11.37 14.30
CA LYS A 53 19.62 11.58 15.76
C LYS A 53 18.30 12.12 16.33
N ARG A 54 17.69 13.12 15.68
CA ARG A 54 16.39 13.67 16.10
C ARG A 54 15.28 12.62 15.98
N ASN A 55 15.26 11.83 14.91
CA ASN A 55 14.29 10.77 14.71
C ASN A 55 14.41 9.67 15.78
N LYS A 56 15.64 9.24 16.09
CA LYS A 56 15.91 8.27 17.16
C LYS A 56 15.49 8.81 18.52
N ALA A 57 15.89 10.03 18.86
CA ALA A 57 15.49 10.72 20.10
C ALA A 57 13.97 10.79 20.26
N LYS A 58 13.24 11.16 19.20
CA LYS A 58 11.77 11.21 19.19
C LYS A 58 11.14 9.84 19.46
N LYS A 59 11.68 8.78 18.83
CA LYS A 59 11.20 7.40 19.06
C LYS A 59 11.44 6.95 20.49
N LEU A 60 12.64 7.18 21.03
CA LEU A 60 12.98 6.82 22.42
C LEU A 60 12.09 7.58 23.41
N SER A 61 11.89 8.89 23.19
CA SER A 61 11.04 9.71 24.05
C SER A 61 9.59 9.23 24.04
N GLN A 62 9.07 8.86 22.86
CA GLN A 62 7.72 8.32 22.73
C GLN A 62 7.59 6.92 23.37
N ALA A 63 8.58 6.06 23.20
CA ALA A 63 8.59 4.73 23.81
C ALA A 63 8.62 4.82 25.34
N GLU A 64 9.42 5.72 25.89
CA GLU A 64 9.51 5.97 27.32
C GLU A 64 8.18 6.50 27.89
N TYR A 65 7.57 7.46 27.21
CA TYR A 65 6.26 7.99 27.58
C TYR A 65 5.18 6.90 27.56
N GLU A 66 5.16 6.05 26.52
CA GLU A 66 4.21 4.94 26.42
C GLU A 66 4.43 3.88 27.49
N ARG A 67 5.69 3.60 27.86
CA ARG A 67 6.06 2.69 28.95
C ARG A 67 5.56 3.20 30.31
N ARG A 68 5.87 4.45 30.67
CA ARG A 68 5.43 5.05 31.95
C ARG A 68 3.92 5.17 32.05
N LYS A 69 3.27 5.56 30.95
CA LYS A 69 1.81 5.60 30.87
C LYS A 69 1.18 4.21 31.07
N LEU A 70 1.79 3.16 30.52
CA LEU A 70 1.33 1.78 30.71
C LEU A 70 1.56 1.29 32.15
N ALA A 71 2.63 1.76 32.81
CA ALA A 71 2.89 1.53 34.23
C ALA A 71 1.94 2.32 35.17
N GLY A 72 1.06 3.16 34.63
CA GLY A 72 0.07 3.93 35.39
C GLY A 72 0.57 5.28 35.91
N GLU A 73 1.79 5.68 35.53
CA GLU A 73 2.36 6.96 35.94
C GLU A 73 1.72 8.13 35.16
N LYS A 74 1.39 9.22 35.87
CA LYS A 74 0.92 10.47 35.26
C LYS A 74 2.11 11.37 34.93
N VAL A 75 2.81 11.05 33.86
CA VAL A 75 3.94 11.84 33.34
C VAL A 75 3.54 12.70 32.15
N LYS A 76 4.21 13.84 31.98
CA LYS A 76 4.08 14.66 30.76
C LYS A 76 5.06 14.16 29.70
N GLN A 77 4.74 14.38 28.42
CA GLN A 77 5.63 13.97 27.32
C GLN A 77 7.01 14.66 27.40
N ALA A 78 7.05 15.93 27.82
CA ALA A 78 8.28 16.69 27.97
C ALA A 78 9.25 16.10 29.02
N GLU A 79 8.72 15.40 30.03
CA GLU A 79 9.53 14.77 31.09
C GLU A 79 10.23 13.49 30.60
N CYS A 80 9.82 12.96 29.45
CA CYS A 80 10.38 11.76 28.83
C CYS A 80 11.28 12.10 27.64
N GLU A 81 11.58 13.39 27.41
CA GLU A 81 12.34 13.83 26.23
C GLU A 81 13.81 13.42 26.35
N VAL A 82 14.28 12.66 25.35
CA VAL A 82 15.67 12.23 25.23
C VAL A 82 16.41 13.26 24.37
N PRO A 83 17.48 13.91 24.88
CA PRO A 83 18.22 14.89 24.09
C PRO A 83 19.02 14.20 22.96
N TYR A 84 18.77 14.62 21.72
CA TYR A 84 19.42 14.05 20.53
C TYR A 84 20.95 14.19 20.52
N GLN A 85 21.51 15.12 21.29
CA GLN A 85 22.96 15.35 21.38
C GLN A 85 23.70 14.21 22.08
N LYS A 86 23.01 13.46 22.96
CA LYS A 86 23.59 12.29 23.64
C LYS A 86 23.69 11.06 22.74
N ILE A 87 22.97 11.05 21.62
CA ILE A 87 22.97 9.93 20.67
C ILE A 87 24.21 10.06 19.81
N THR A 88 25.05 9.02 19.82
CA THR A 88 26.25 8.98 18.98
C THR A 88 25.91 8.57 17.54
N LYS A 89 26.87 8.61 16.62
CA LYS A 89 26.58 8.29 15.20
C LYS A 89 26.65 6.79 14.92
N GLU A 90 27.43 6.07 15.71
CA GLU A 90 27.57 4.61 15.72
C GLU A 90 26.24 3.98 16.12
N GLU A 91 25.46 4.65 16.94
CA GLU A 91 24.13 4.22 17.35
C GLU A 91 23.05 4.29 16.25
N LEU A 92 23.32 4.90 15.10
CA LEU A 92 22.31 5.20 14.09
C LEU A 92 22.25 4.13 13.00
N ILE A 93 21.04 3.80 12.58
CA ILE A 93 20.80 2.86 11.49
C ILE A 93 20.20 3.59 10.29
N PHE A 94 20.96 3.58 9.18
CA PHE A 94 20.58 4.20 7.92
C PHE A 94 20.00 3.13 6.99
N ARG A 95 18.72 3.24 6.63
CA ARG A 95 18.12 2.41 5.59
C ARG A 95 18.36 3.04 4.24
N VAL A 96 19.12 2.37 3.38
CA VAL A 96 19.39 2.81 2.01
C VAL A 96 18.60 1.96 1.03
N MET A 97 17.79 2.60 0.19
CA MET A 97 16.98 1.92 -0.82
C MET A 97 17.86 1.54 -2.01
N THR A 98 18.11 0.24 -2.23
CA THR A 98 18.99 -0.24 -3.30
C THR A 98 18.57 -1.61 -3.83
N PHE A 99 18.94 -1.89 -5.08
CA PHE A 99 18.72 -3.16 -5.77
C PHE A 99 19.99 -4.03 -5.89
N ASP A 100 21.10 -3.61 -5.30
CA ASP A 100 22.43 -4.22 -5.55
C ASP A 100 22.49 -5.71 -5.18
N HIS A 101 21.81 -6.13 -4.11
CA HIS A 101 21.76 -7.52 -3.67
C HIS A 101 20.64 -8.35 -4.32
N ILE A 102 19.91 -7.77 -5.27
CA ILE A 102 18.79 -8.41 -5.94
C ILE A 102 19.26 -9.00 -7.29
N PRO A 103 18.97 -10.28 -7.55
CA PRO A 103 19.28 -10.91 -8.84
C PRO A 103 18.58 -10.23 -10.02
N ASP A 104 19.24 -10.25 -11.18
CA ASP A 104 18.65 -9.84 -12.45
C ASP A 104 17.72 -10.93 -13.00
N GLU A 105 16.59 -10.51 -13.59
CA GLU A 105 15.60 -11.36 -14.23
C GLU A 105 15.41 -10.88 -15.68
N ALA A 106 16.40 -11.19 -16.53
CA ALA A 106 16.41 -10.78 -17.93
C ALA A 106 15.17 -11.33 -18.66
N GLY A 107 14.47 -10.46 -19.41
CA GLY A 107 13.28 -10.83 -20.18
C GLY A 107 11.94 -10.68 -19.44
N ARG A 108 11.92 -10.32 -18.15
CA ARG A 108 10.68 -10.10 -17.38
C ARG A 108 9.79 -9.00 -17.96
N LYS A 109 10.38 -7.93 -18.49
CA LYS A 109 9.69 -6.85 -19.19
C LYS A 109 10.31 -6.62 -20.55
N LYS A 110 9.47 -6.51 -21.58
CA LYS A 110 9.88 -6.26 -22.97
C LYS A 110 10.70 -4.97 -23.12
N ASN A 111 10.31 -3.90 -22.42
CA ASN A 111 10.99 -2.59 -22.44
C ASN A 111 11.25 -2.13 -20.99
N PRO A 112 12.41 -2.45 -20.39
CA PRO A 112 12.75 -1.98 -19.04
C PRO A 112 13.01 -0.46 -19.04
N LYS A 113 12.38 0.27 -18.12
CA LYS A 113 12.57 1.73 -17.95
C LYS A 113 13.34 2.09 -16.69
N THR A 114 13.31 1.20 -15.70
CA THR A 114 13.91 1.42 -14.38
C THR A 114 14.77 0.21 -14.00
N ILE A 115 15.70 0.39 -13.05
CA ILE A 115 16.51 -0.72 -12.50
C ILE A 115 15.60 -1.81 -11.93
N ALA A 116 14.49 -1.44 -11.29
CA ALA A 116 13.49 -2.39 -10.82
C ALA A 116 12.90 -3.27 -11.94
N ASP A 117 12.92 -2.81 -13.20
CA ASP A 117 12.42 -3.56 -14.34
C ASP A 117 13.33 -4.72 -14.77
N THR A 118 14.64 -4.58 -14.55
CA THR A 118 15.65 -5.61 -14.89
C THR A 118 15.82 -6.65 -13.78
N LYS A 119 15.36 -6.32 -12.57
CA LYS A 119 15.49 -7.14 -11.37
C LYS A 119 14.27 -8.04 -11.15
N GLU A 120 14.46 -9.04 -10.30
CA GLU A 120 13.41 -9.95 -9.86
C GLU A 120 12.23 -9.20 -9.23
N LYS A 121 10.98 -9.63 -9.49
CA LYS A 121 9.80 -9.01 -8.87
C LYS A 121 9.75 -9.29 -7.36
N LEU A 122 9.74 -8.21 -6.56
CA LEU A 122 9.78 -8.24 -5.10
C LEU A 122 8.43 -7.92 -4.44
N ASN A 123 8.31 -8.34 -3.17
CA ASN A 123 7.16 -8.10 -2.31
C ASN A 123 7.10 -6.63 -1.82
N PHE A 124 8.26 -6.01 -1.66
CA PHE A 124 8.41 -4.60 -1.28
C PHE A 124 9.74 -4.02 -1.81
N PRO A 125 9.90 -2.68 -1.86
CA PRO A 125 11.13 -2.07 -2.33
C PRO A 125 12.37 -2.56 -1.54
N PRO A 126 13.43 -2.99 -2.23
CA PRO A 126 14.60 -3.54 -1.57
C PRO A 126 15.44 -2.46 -0.90
N PHE A 127 16.16 -2.85 0.14
CA PHE A 127 16.98 -1.93 0.92
C PHE A 127 18.09 -2.70 1.64
N VAL A 128 19.09 -1.94 2.07
CA VAL A 128 20.14 -2.38 2.98
C VAL A 128 20.22 -1.44 4.17
N HIS A 129 20.76 -1.92 5.28
CA HIS A 129 21.00 -1.12 6.49
C HIS A 129 22.51 -0.92 6.68
N TYR A 130 22.90 0.33 6.94
CA TYR A 130 24.27 0.71 7.29
C TYR A 130 24.34 1.32 8.69
N LYS A 131 25.49 1.15 9.33
CA LYS A 131 25.85 1.70 10.65
C LYS A 131 27.30 2.19 10.61
N PHE A 132 27.64 3.23 11.36
CA PHE A 132 29.05 3.61 11.54
C PHE A 132 29.76 2.67 12.52
N ASN A 133 30.99 2.27 12.20
CA ASN A 133 31.90 1.62 13.13
C ASN A 133 32.72 2.65 13.93
N ASP A 134 33.60 2.17 14.82
CA ASP A 134 34.45 3.01 15.66
C ASP A 134 35.51 3.81 14.85
N ASN A 135 35.75 3.42 13.60
CA ASN A 135 36.69 4.08 12.68
C ASN A 135 36.00 5.07 11.71
N ASP A 136 34.73 5.41 11.94
CA ASP A 136 33.92 6.27 11.08
C ASP A 136 33.61 5.72 9.68
N GLU A 137 33.70 4.41 9.49
CA GLU A 137 33.37 3.73 8.24
C GLU A 137 31.97 3.11 8.31
N LEU A 138 31.28 3.10 7.16
CA LEU A 138 29.95 2.50 7.04
C LEU A 138 30.05 0.98 6.89
N GLN A 139 29.51 0.26 7.87
CA GLN A 139 29.38 -1.18 7.85
C GLN A 139 27.98 -1.61 7.43
N LEU A 140 27.90 -2.59 6.52
CA LEU A 140 26.65 -3.24 6.13
C LEU A 140 26.16 -4.16 7.25
N VAL A 141 25.01 -3.86 7.84
CA VAL A 141 24.47 -4.57 9.01
C VAL A 141 23.14 -5.28 8.74
N GLY A 142 22.54 -5.06 7.57
CA GLY A 142 21.30 -5.74 7.19
C GLY A 142 20.98 -5.67 5.71
N LYS A 143 20.29 -6.70 5.23
CA LYS A 143 19.81 -6.80 3.84
C LYS A 143 18.34 -7.21 3.84
N SER A 144 17.54 -6.62 2.95
CA SER A 144 16.18 -7.09 2.74
C SER A 144 16.11 -8.31 1.81
N HIS A 145 15.07 -9.13 1.91
CA HIS A 145 14.91 -10.35 1.11
C HIS A 145 16.15 -11.27 1.20
N TRP A 146 16.65 -11.52 2.42
CA TRP A 146 17.92 -12.21 2.65
C TRP A 146 17.82 -13.25 3.76
N VAL A 147 18.48 -14.39 3.58
CA VAL A 147 18.56 -15.48 4.57
C VAL A 147 20.03 -15.75 4.89
N GLY A 148 20.37 -15.91 6.17
CA GLY A 148 21.73 -16.17 6.63
C GLY A 148 22.54 -14.90 6.91
N GLY A 149 23.86 -15.02 7.06
CA GLY A 149 24.75 -13.91 7.37
C GLY A 149 25.00 -12.98 6.18
N MET A 150 25.65 -11.83 6.43
CA MET A 150 25.90 -10.84 5.38
C MET A 150 26.86 -11.32 4.29
N GLU A 151 27.80 -12.19 4.65
CA GLU A 151 28.82 -12.76 3.77
C GLU A 151 28.47 -14.14 3.21
N ASN A 152 27.74 -14.97 3.97
CA ASN A 152 27.46 -16.37 3.62
C ASN A 152 25.97 -16.67 3.36
N GLY A 153 25.12 -15.64 3.37
CA GLY A 153 23.70 -15.78 3.10
C GLY A 153 23.36 -15.74 1.62
N TYR A 154 22.06 -15.77 1.32
CA TYR A 154 21.55 -15.72 -0.04
C TYR A 154 20.24 -14.94 -0.13
N PHE A 155 19.95 -14.43 -1.33
CA PHE A 155 18.70 -13.74 -1.62
C PHE A 155 17.52 -14.72 -1.59
N SER A 156 16.43 -14.32 -0.93
CA SER A 156 15.17 -15.06 -0.94
C SER A 156 13.99 -14.13 -0.70
N LYS A 157 12.96 -14.22 -1.55
CA LYS A 157 11.71 -13.47 -1.42
C LYS A 157 10.54 -14.25 -0.84
N SER A 158 10.70 -15.56 -0.59
CA SER A 158 9.60 -16.47 -0.26
C SER A 158 9.57 -16.93 1.21
N HIS A 159 10.65 -16.69 1.97
CA HIS A 159 10.78 -17.22 3.34
C HIS A 159 10.01 -16.41 4.39
N GLY A 160 9.62 -15.17 4.08
CA GLY A 160 8.86 -14.30 4.98
C GLY A 160 7.35 -14.36 4.75
N LYS A 161 6.60 -13.70 5.65
CA LYS A 161 5.15 -13.53 5.52
C LYS A 161 4.66 -12.25 6.19
N ALA A 162 3.54 -11.73 5.70
CA ALA A 162 2.84 -10.68 6.44
C ALA A 162 2.39 -11.19 7.81
N THR A 163 2.38 -10.30 8.82
CA THR A 163 1.87 -10.68 10.15
C THR A 163 0.36 -10.91 10.10
N ASP A 164 -0.13 -11.85 10.91
CA ASP A 164 -1.57 -12.14 11.01
C ASP A 164 -2.36 -10.89 11.42
N HIS A 165 -1.75 -10.01 12.21
CA HIS A 165 -2.35 -8.75 12.61
C HIS A 165 -2.49 -7.76 11.44
N LEU A 166 -1.50 -7.70 10.53
CA LEU A 166 -1.61 -6.90 9.31
C LEU A 166 -2.68 -7.45 8.37
N ALA A 167 -2.72 -8.78 8.19
CA ALA A 167 -3.74 -9.44 7.39
C ALA A 167 -5.16 -9.18 7.94
N MET A 168 -5.33 -9.27 9.25
CA MET A 168 -6.59 -8.94 9.94
C MET A 168 -6.98 -7.46 9.74
N MET A 169 -6.02 -6.53 9.76
CA MET A 169 -6.27 -5.12 9.44
C MET A 169 -6.78 -4.95 8.00
N TRP A 170 -6.20 -5.65 7.02
CA TRP A 170 -6.68 -5.65 5.63
C TRP A 170 -8.10 -6.19 5.51
N MET A 171 -8.42 -7.31 6.15
CA MET A 171 -9.78 -7.86 6.16
C MET A 171 -10.79 -6.88 6.76
N LYS A 172 -10.50 -6.30 7.93
CA LYS A 172 -11.36 -5.29 8.56
C LYS A 172 -11.57 -4.05 7.69
N LEU A 173 -10.54 -3.64 6.94
CA LEU A 173 -10.65 -2.53 6.00
C LEU A 173 -11.63 -2.91 4.88
N VAL A 174 -11.44 -4.05 4.24
CA VAL A 174 -12.30 -4.53 3.15
C VAL A 174 -13.74 -4.69 3.60
N ASP A 175 -13.99 -5.32 4.75
CA ASP A 175 -15.34 -5.48 5.31
C ASP A 175 -16.02 -4.13 5.55
N ARG A 176 -15.28 -3.13 6.05
CA ARG A 176 -15.83 -1.78 6.22
C ARG A 176 -16.25 -1.18 4.88
N TYR A 177 -15.46 -1.34 3.82
CA TYR A 177 -15.79 -0.79 2.50
C TYR A 177 -16.95 -1.53 1.84
N ALA A 178 -17.04 -2.85 2.03
CA ALA A 178 -18.14 -3.68 1.55
C ALA A 178 -19.52 -3.29 2.13
N THR A 179 -19.56 -2.58 3.27
CA THR A 179 -20.82 -2.11 3.87
C THR A 179 -21.28 -0.73 3.39
N ARG A 180 -20.50 -0.05 2.53
CA ARG A 180 -20.89 1.26 1.98
C ARG A 180 -22.13 1.12 1.09
N GLY A 181 -23.01 2.12 1.12
CA GLY A 181 -24.31 2.09 0.40
C GLY A 181 -24.19 1.69 -1.07
N ASN A 182 -23.16 2.20 -1.76
CA ASN A 182 -22.93 1.95 -3.19
C ASN A 182 -22.60 0.49 -3.54
N VAL A 183 -22.14 -0.31 -2.56
CA VAL A 183 -21.65 -1.69 -2.80
C VAL A 183 -22.35 -2.74 -1.95
N ARG A 184 -22.94 -2.36 -0.81
CA ARG A 184 -23.56 -3.28 0.14
C ARG A 184 -24.65 -4.16 -0.46
N GLY A 185 -25.43 -3.64 -1.40
CA GLY A 185 -26.51 -4.37 -2.06
C GLY A 185 -26.12 -5.03 -3.37
N TYR A 186 -24.84 -4.98 -3.77
CA TYR A 186 -24.41 -5.54 -5.03
C TYR A 186 -24.27 -7.05 -4.94
N THR A 187 -24.76 -7.78 -5.95
CA THR A 187 -24.75 -9.25 -5.98
C THR A 187 -23.35 -9.83 -5.80
N TYR A 188 -22.34 -9.21 -6.42
CA TYR A 188 -20.96 -9.69 -6.41
C TYR A 188 -20.09 -9.08 -5.29
N ASN A 189 -20.70 -8.73 -4.15
CA ASN A 189 -19.99 -8.09 -3.04
C ASN A 189 -18.89 -9.02 -2.49
N ASP A 190 -19.17 -10.32 -2.37
CA ASP A 190 -18.20 -11.27 -1.84
C ASP A 190 -16.99 -11.46 -2.78
N GLU A 191 -17.22 -11.47 -4.10
CA GLU A 191 -16.15 -11.47 -5.10
C GLU A 191 -15.32 -10.19 -5.04
N MET A 192 -15.95 -9.02 -4.84
CA MET A 192 -15.25 -7.76 -4.62
C MET A 192 -14.33 -7.82 -3.41
N LYS A 193 -14.82 -8.38 -2.30
CA LYS A 193 -14.04 -8.56 -1.07
C LYS A 193 -12.85 -9.49 -1.32
N GLY A 194 -13.09 -10.64 -1.95
CA GLY A 194 -12.04 -11.60 -2.30
C GLY A 194 -10.95 -10.96 -3.16
N GLN A 195 -11.35 -10.25 -4.22
CA GLN A 195 -10.41 -9.57 -5.11
C GLN A 195 -9.63 -8.45 -4.40
N ALA A 196 -10.28 -7.69 -3.52
CA ALA A 196 -9.61 -6.62 -2.77
C ALA A 196 -8.60 -7.16 -1.75
N ILE A 197 -8.93 -8.26 -1.06
CA ILE A 197 -7.98 -8.94 -0.16
C ILE A 197 -6.78 -9.44 -0.97
N LEU A 198 -7.01 -10.09 -2.12
CA LEU A 198 -5.92 -10.54 -3.00
C LEU A 198 -5.05 -9.37 -3.48
N GLN A 199 -5.66 -8.23 -3.80
CA GLN A 199 -4.89 -7.04 -4.18
C GLN A 199 -4.03 -6.54 -3.01
N LEU A 200 -4.61 -6.45 -1.80
CA LEU A 200 -3.88 -6.03 -0.60
C LEU A 200 -2.75 -6.98 -0.22
N THR A 201 -2.90 -8.30 -0.39
CA THR A 201 -1.80 -9.24 -0.13
C THR A 201 -0.66 -9.10 -1.13
N GLN A 202 -0.95 -8.73 -2.39
CA GLN A 202 0.06 -8.53 -3.42
C GLN A 202 0.84 -7.21 -3.27
N ILE A 203 0.14 -6.11 -2.94
CA ILE A 203 0.75 -4.76 -2.93
C ILE A 203 0.91 -4.17 -1.53
N GLY A 204 0.42 -4.85 -0.49
CA GLY A 204 0.32 -4.32 0.85
C GLY A 204 1.68 -3.93 1.41
N LEU A 205 2.68 -4.81 1.25
CA LEU A 205 4.04 -4.53 1.67
C LEU A 205 4.78 -3.54 0.75
N GLN A 206 4.26 -3.25 -0.45
CA GLN A 206 4.87 -2.29 -1.37
C GLN A 206 4.69 -0.83 -0.94
N PHE A 207 3.96 -0.56 0.14
CA PHE A 207 3.87 0.78 0.71
C PHE A 207 5.27 1.31 1.04
N ASP A 208 5.55 2.54 0.60
CA ASP A 208 6.86 3.20 0.71
C ASP A 208 6.81 4.27 1.81
N GLU A 209 7.43 3.95 2.94
CA GLU A 209 7.47 4.79 4.14
C GLU A 209 8.32 6.06 3.94
N SER A 210 9.18 6.11 2.91
CA SER A 210 9.95 7.32 2.61
C SER A 210 9.10 8.43 2.00
N LYS A 211 7.97 8.06 1.36
CA LYS A 211 7.10 8.99 0.62
C LYS A 211 5.86 9.42 1.41
N SER A 212 5.38 8.58 2.32
CA SER A 212 4.14 8.86 3.05
C SER A 212 4.11 8.16 4.40
N GLN A 213 3.40 8.77 5.34
CA GLN A 213 3.10 8.20 6.67
C GLN A 213 1.62 7.80 6.79
N ASN A 214 0.90 7.70 5.67
CA ASN A 214 -0.54 7.41 5.61
C ASN A 214 -0.84 6.11 4.82
N PRO A 215 -0.51 4.93 5.36
CA PRO A 215 -0.81 3.66 4.69
C PRO A 215 -2.33 3.38 4.60
N PHE A 216 -3.15 3.95 5.48
CA PHE A 216 -4.61 3.79 5.40
C PHE A 216 -5.18 4.30 4.07
N ALA A 217 -4.70 5.46 3.60
CA ALA A 217 -5.12 6.01 2.31
C ALA A 217 -4.65 5.13 1.15
N TYR A 218 -3.41 4.64 1.19
CA TYR A 218 -2.87 3.72 0.18
C TYR A 218 -3.71 2.44 0.06
N TYR A 219 -4.02 1.79 1.18
CA TYR A 219 -4.85 0.59 1.18
C TYR A 219 -6.30 0.87 0.77
N THR A 220 -6.88 1.98 1.22
CA THR A 220 -8.22 2.39 0.80
C THR A 220 -8.32 2.56 -0.72
N ALA A 221 -7.32 3.18 -1.34
CA ALA A 221 -7.27 3.36 -2.79
C ALA A 221 -7.18 2.00 -3.50
N ALA A 222 -6.35 1.09 -3.00
CA ALA A 222 -6.25 -0.28 -3.52
C ALA A 222 -7.59 -1.03 -3.47
N VAL A 223 -8.31 -0.96 -2.34
CA VAL A 223 -9.61 -1.60 -2.17
C VAL A 223 -10.65 -1.01 -3.13
N THR A 224 -10.71 0.32 -3.23
CA THR A 224 -11.70 1.00 -4.07
C THR A 224 -11.46 0.70 -5.55
N ASN A 225 -10.20 0.74 -6.00
CA ASN A 225 -9.83 0.37 -7.37
C ASN A 225 -10.15 -1.09 -7.68
N SER A 226 -9.94 -1.99 -6.71
CA SER A 226 -10.29 -3.39 -6.85
C SER A 226 -11.80 -3.61 -6.99
N PHE A 227 -12.62 -2.91 -6.20
CA PHE A 227 -14.07 -3.00 -6.27
C PHE A 227 -14.59 -2.52 -7.62
N VAL A 228 -14.13 -1.35 -8.09
CA VAL A 228 -14.49 -0.80 -9.40
C VAL A 228 -14.07 -1.76 -10.53
N ARG A 229 -12.93 -2.43 -10.41
CA ARG A 229 -12.48 -3.42 -11.39
C ARG A 229 -13.46 -4.57 -11.55
N VAL A 230 -13.95 -5.13 -10.44
CA VAL A 230 -14.95 -6.22 -10.47
C VAL A 230 -16.25 -5.73 -11.10
N ILE A 231 -16.73 -4.53 -10.73
CA ILE A 231 -17.91 -3.92 -11.37
C ILE A 231 -17.73 -3.81 -12.88
N ASN A 232 -16.56 -3.37 -13.35
CA ASN A 232 -16.30 -3.19 -14.77
C ASN A 232 -16.19 -4.52 -15.53
N ILE A 233 -15.63 -5.56 -14.90
CA ILE A 233 -15.61 -6.91 -15.47
C ILE A 233 -17.05 -7.42 -15.61
N GLU A 234 -17.87 -7.24 -14.58
CA GLU A 234 -19.25 -7.71 -14.61
C GLU A 234 -20.09 -6.97 -15.64
N LYS A 235 -19.98 -5.64 -15.71
CA LYS A 235 -20.64 -4.85 -16.77
C LYS A 235 -20.25 -5.32 -18.17
N ARG A 236 -18.98 -5.68 -18.39
CA ARG A 236 -18.53 -6.22 -19.68
C ARG A 236 -19.17 -7.58 -19.96
N ASN A 237 -19.24 -8.46 -18.97
CA ASN A 237 -19.85 -9.78 -19.13
C ASN A 237 -21.35 -9.68 -19.40
N GLN A 238 -22.04 -8.73 -18.74
CA GLN A 238 -23.45 -8.44 -19.00
C GLN A 238 -23.65 -7.98 -20.45
N ASN A 239 -22.83 -7.05 -20.94
CA ASN A 239 -22.91 -6.60 -22.33
C ASN A 239 -22.68 -7.74 -23.31
N ILE A 240 -21.66 -8.60 -23.09
CA ILE A 240 -21.40 -9.76 -23.95
C ILE A 240 -22.60 -10.72 -23.97
N ARG A 241 -23.24 -10.94 -22.80
CA ARG A 241 -24.44 -11.77 -22.72
C ARG A 241 -25.59 -11.17 -23.52
N ASP A 242 -25.82 -9.88 -23.38
CA ASP A 242 -26.86 -9.18 -24.11
C ASP A 242 -26.59 -9.18 -25.63
N ASP A 243 -25.34 -8.99 -26.06
CA ASP A 243 -24.94 -9.09 -27.47
C ASP A 243 -25.25 -10.51 -28.02
N ILE A 244 -24.96 -11.57 -27.24
CA ILE A 244 -25.27 -12.95 -27.63
C ILE A 244 -26.79 -13.17 -27.73
N LEU A 245 -27.58 -12.60 -26.82
CA LEU A 245 -29.04 -12.73 -26.86
C LEU A 245 -29.60 -12.03 -28.11
N GLU A 246 -29.16 -10.81 -28.39
CA GLU A 246 -29.54 -10.05 -29.59
C GLU A 246 -29.16 -10.80 -30.88
N MET A 247 -27.96 -11.39 -30.95
CA MET A 247 -27.51 -12.19 -32.12
C MET A 247 -28.35 -13.45 -32.36
N ASN A 248 -29.06 -13.95 -31.35
CA ASN A 248 -29.92 -15.13 -31.45
C ASN A 248 -31.41 -14.77 -31.48
N ASP A 249 -31.75 -13.51 -31.78
CA ASP A 249 -33.13 -13.00 -31.79
C ASP A 249 -33.87 -13.20 -30.45
N LEU A 250 -33.13 -13.22 -29.35
CA LEU A 250 -33.65 -13.29 -27.99
C LEU A 250 -33.62 -11.92 -27.32
N ASN A 251 -34.50 -11.72 -26.35
CA ASN A 251 -34.60 -10.45 -25.63
C ASN A 251 -33.41 -10.24 -24.68
N PRO A 252 -32.65 -9.14 -24.80
CA PRO A 252 -31.54 -8.81 -23.89
C PRO A 252 -32.06 -8.26 -22.55
N SER A 253 -31.16 -7.90 -21.62
CA SER A 253 -31.53 -7.34 -20.33
C SER A 253 -32.37 -6.05 -20.44
N TYR A 254 -33.25 -5.81 -19.46
CA TYR A 254 -34.10 -4.60 -19.43
C TYR A 254 -33.30 -3.29 -19.53
N THR A 255 -32.13 -3.22 -18.90
CA THR A 255 -31.25 -2.05 -18.99
C THR A 255 -30.78 -1.80 -20.41
N ARG A 256 -30.42 -2.87 -21.15
CA ARG A 256 -30.01 -2.81 -22.55
C ARG A 256 -31.16 -2.42 -23.47
N GLN A 257 -32.35 -2.99 -23.25
CA GLN A 257 -33.56 -2.65 -24.01
C GLN A 257 -33.90 -1.16 -23.87
N HIS A 258 -33.91 -0.63 -22.65
CA HIS A 258 -34.18 0.79 -22.42
C HIS A 258 -33.11 1.73 -22.97
N GLN A 259 -31.85 1.30 -23.00
CA GLN A 259 -30.79 2.08 -23.64
C GLN A 259 -31.02 2.16 -25.16
N GLY A 260 -31.38 1.06 -25.81
CA GLY A 260 -31.78 1.04 -27.21
C GLY A 260 -33.05 1.86 -27.50
N GLU A 261 -34.05 1.82 -26.60
CA GLU A 261 -35.27 2.63 -26.72
C GLU A 261 -34.99 4.12 -26.61
N TRP A 262 -34.09 4.53 -25.70
CA TRP A 262 -33.67 5.92 -25.58
C TRP A 262 -32.90 6.35 -26.84
N GLU A 263 -31.90 5.60 -27.27
CA GLU A 263 -31.15 5.90 -28.49
C GLU A 263 -32.09 6.01 -29.71
N ALA A 264 -33.05 5.10 -29.83
CA ALA A 264 -34.10 5.15 -30.85
C ALA A 264 -35.03 6.37 -30.69
N SER A 265 -35.35 6.77 -29.45
CA SER A 265 -36.18 7.95 -29.17
C SER A 265 -35.47 9.27 -29.51
N VAL A 266 -34.16 9.36 -29.26
CA VAL A 266 -33.32 10.52 -29.62
C VAL A 266 -33.26 10.62 -31.14
N LYS A 267 -32.97 9.50 -31.82
CA LYS A 267 -32.96 9.46 -33.29
C LYS A 267 -34.32 9.85 -33.88
N ARG A 268 -35.44 9.34 -33.33
CA ARG A 268 -36.80 9.76 -33.74
C ARG A 268 -37.06 11.25 -33.52
N ASN A 269 -36.49 11.85 -32.48
CA ASN A 269 -36.66 13.27 -32.16
C ASN A 269 -35.78 14.16 -33.06
N GLU A 270 -34.57 13.72 -33.39
CA GLU A 270 -33.69 14.38 -34.37
C GLU A 270 -34.25 14.30 -35.80
N GLU A 271 -34.90 13.18 -36.14
CA GLU A 271 -35.60 12.98 -37.42
C GLU A 271 -37.01 13.62 -37.45
N ALA A 272 -37.55 14.00 -36.29
CA ALA A 272 -38.85 14.67 -36.22
C ALA A 272 -38.70 16.11 -36.72
N GLY A 273 -39.30 16.39 -37.88
CA GLY A 273 -39.38 17.75 -38.43
C GLY A 273 -40.02 18.72 -37.43
N THR A 274 -39.53 19.96 -37.41
CA THR A 274 -40.03 21.02 -36.51
C THR A 274 -41.53 21.21 -36.71
N SER A 275 -42.33 20.89 -35.68
CA SER A 275 -43.77 21.12 -35.77
C SER A 275 -44.04 22.63 -35.69
N VAL A 276 -44.72 23.17 -36.71
CA VAL A 276 -45.14 24.56 -36.71
C VAL A 276 -46.31 24.68 -35.73
N PHE A 277 -46.11 25.43 -34.64
CA PHE A 277 -47.15 25.75 -33.69
C PHE A 277 -48.27 26.53 -34.41
N THR A 278 -49.42 25.90 -34.60
CA THR A 278 -50.63 26.59 -35.08
C THR A 278 -51.42 27.09 -33.88
N ASP A 279 -51.31 28.38 -33.60
CA ASP A 279 -52.17 29.06 -32.64
C ASP A 279 -53.62 29.04 -33.15
N LYS A 280 -54.51 28.33 -32.43
CA LYS A 280 -55.94 28.22 -32.78
C LYS A 280 -56.76 29.38 -32.23
N THR A 281 -56.16 30.56 -32.13
CA THR A 281 -56.81 31.75 -31.58
C THR A 281 -56.63 32.96 -32.51
N SER A 282 -57.09 32.83 -33.76
CA SER A 282 -57.36 34.00 -34.60
C SER A 282 -58.50 33.71 -35.56
N LYS A 283 -59.73 33.92 -35.08
CA LYS A 283 -60.90 34.32 -35.86
C LYS A 283 -61.78 35.19 -34.97
#